data_AF-A0A195ET85-F1
#
_entry.id   AF-A0A195ET85-F1
#
_cell.length_a   1.000
_cell.length_b   1.000
_cell.length_c   1.000
_cell.angle_alpha   90.00
_cell.angle_beta   90.00
_cell.angle_gamma   90.00
#
_symmetry.space_group_name_H-M   'P 1'
#
loop_
_entity.id
_entity.type
_entity.pdbx_description
1 polymer ?
#
loop_
_entity_poly.entity_id
_entity_poly.type
_entity_poly.pdbx_seq_one_letter_code
_entity_poly.pdbx_strand_id
1 'polypeptide(L)'
;VAGWNYIIGILGARWNCWKAHIPTNIHISWTEDIKKARSGDYYIKLYDEEKYVAVRKAIRNGEDPDSVNPLAVVVLNNPGIFLGPWVNSEFLAALLAILVSYSAFSAKYKLLA
;
A
#
# COMPACT_ATOMS: atom_id res chain seq x y z
N VAL A 1 -51.18 -16.59 -31.24
CA VAL A 1 -49.73 -16.36 -31.09
C VAL A 1 -49.50 -15.16 -30.17
N ALA A 2 -49.85 -15.31 -28.88
CA ALA A 2 -49.70 -14.23 -27.91
C ALA A 2 -49.22 -14.81 -26.57
N GLY A 3 -49.84 -15.89 -26.10
CA GLY A 3 -49.52 -16.58 -24.83
C GLY A 3 -48.06 -17.00 -24.62
N TRP A 4 -47.34 -17.32 -25.70
CA TRP A 4 -45.97 -17.85 -25.62
C TRP A 4 -44.90 -16.77 -25.35
N ASN A 5 -45.14 -15.51 -25.74
CA ASN A 5 -44.17 -14.44 -25.53
C ASN A 5 -44.11 -13.96 -24.08
N TYR A 6 -45.21 -14.09 -23.32
CA TYR A 6 -45.28 -13.67 -21.92
C TYR A 6 -44.49 -14.60 -20.97
N ILE A 7 -44.48 -15.90 -21.27
CA ILE A 7 -43.79 -16.91 -20.44
C ILE A 7 -42.26 -16.80 -20.60
N ILE A 8 -41.79 -16.53 -21.82
CA ILE A 8 -40.36 -16.32 -22.11
C ILE A 8 -39.86 -15.02 -21.46
N GLY A 9 -40.70 -13.96 -21.40
CA GLY A 9 -40.37 -12.71 -20.71
C GLY A 9 -40.23 -12.84 -19.19
N ILE A 10 -41.13 -13.60 -18.53
CA ILE A 10 -41.11 -13.81 -17.08
C ILE A 10 -39.95 -14.73 -16.66
N LEU A 11 -39.64 -15.76 -17.46
CA LEU A 11 -38.48 -16.60 -17.24
C LEU A 11 -37.17 -15.84 -17.52
N GLY A 12 -37.07 -15.08 -18.62
CA GLY A 12 -35.89 -14.29 -18.94
C GLY A 12 -35.56 -13.21 -17.90
N ALA A 13 -36.57 -12.53 -17.35
CA ALA A 13 -36.38 -11.51 -16.31
C ALA A 13 -35.85 -12.10 -14.99
N ARG A 14 -36.21 -13.34 -14.66
CA ARG A 14 -35.77 -14.01 -13.43
C ARG A 14 -34.32 -14.49 -13.50
N TRP A 15 -33.84 -14.87 -14.68
CA TRP A 15 -32.45 -15.29 -14.90
C TRP A 15 -31.46 -14.12 -14.86
N ASN A 16 -31.87 -12.93 -15.31
CA ASN A 16 -31.01 -11.74 -15.27
C ASN A 16 -30.78 -11.19 -13.85
N CYS A 17 -31.65 -11.52 -12.88
CA CYS A 17 -31.53 -11.10 -11.49
C CYS A 17 -30.49 -11.92 -10.69
N TRP A 18 -30.14 -13.13 -11.16
CA TRP A 18 -29.12 -13.99 -10.55
C TRP A 18 -27.71 -13.78 -11.12
N LYS A 19 -27.58 -13.02 -12.22
CA LYS A 19 -26.30 -12.47 -12.65
C LYS A 19 -25.99 -11.20 -11.87
N ALA A 20 -26.20 -11.28 -10.55
CA ALA A 20 -25.75 -10.29 -9.59
C ALA A 20 -24.23 -10.20 -9.77
N HIS A 21 -23.83 -9.03 -10.21
CA HIS A 21 -22.48 -8.60 -10.50
C HIS A 21 -21.54 -8.98 -9.35
N ILE A 22 -20.84 -10.11 -9.49
CA ILE A 22 -19.68 -10.43 -8.67
C ILE A 22 -18.65 -9.35 -9.06
N PRO A 23 -18.29 -8.41 -8.17
CA PRO A 23 -17.27 -7.44 -8.51
C PRO A 23 -15.96 -8.22 -8.73
N THR A 24 -15.52 -8.31 -9.98
CA THR A 24 -14.28 -8.99 -10.36
C THR A 24 -13.03 -8.25 -9.89
N ASN A 25 -13.21 -7.10 -9.23
CA ASN A 25 -12.15 -6.20 -8.82
C ASN A 25 -12.18 -6.08 -7.29
N ILE A 26 -11.55 -7.04 -6.62
CA ILE A 26 -11.24 -6.92 -5.20
C ILE A 26 -10.03 -5.98 -5.09
N HIS A 27 -10.27 -4.76 -4.63
CA HIS A 27 -9.21 -3.79 -4.36
C HIS A 27 -8.71 -4.02 -2.92
N ILE A 28 -7.44 -4.41 -2.79
CA ILE A 28 -6.76 -4.51 -1.49
C ILE A 28 -6.04 -3.18 -1.26
N SER A 29 -6.62 -2.31 -0.42
CA SER A 29 -6.01 -1.03 -0.05
C SER A 29 -5.34 -1.12 1.32
N TRP A 30 -4.25 -0.38 1.46
CA TRP A 30 -3.54 -0.23 2.73
C TRP A 30 -4.19 0.85 3.59
N THR A 31 -4.30 0.61 4.90
CA THR A 31 -4.86 1.57 5.86
C THR A 31 -3.80 2.41 6.56
N GLU A 32 -2.51 2.03 6.47
CA GLU A 32 -1.41 2.80 7.04
C GLU A 32 -1.03 3.99 6.15
N ASP A 33 -0.77 5.14 6.79
CA ASP A 33 -0.20 6.31 6.12
C ASP A 33 1.09 5.90 5.42
N ILE A 34 1.11 6.00 4.08
CA ILE A 34 2.30 5.68 3.26
C ILE A 34 3.53 6.40 3.83
N LYS A 35 3.40 7.64 4.28
CA LYS A 35 4.48 8.44 4.89
C LYS A 35 5.10 7.88 6.18
N LYS A 36 4.39 7.00 6.89
CA LYS A 36 4.85 6.32 8.12
C LYS A 36 5.18 4.86 7.89
N ALA A 37 4.85 4.31 6.72
CA ALA A 37 5.11 2.92 6.39
C ALA A 37 6.62 2.67 6.44
N ARG A 38 7.04 1.86 7.41
CA ARG A 38 8.45 1.52 7.63
C ARG A 38 8.91 0.64 6.47
N SER A 39 10.15 0.83 6.03
CA SER A 39 10.78 -0.11 5.10
C SER A 39 10.89 -1.48 5.78
N GLY A 40 10.40 -2.53 5.12
CA GLY A 40 10.38 -3.87 5.68
C GLY A 40 9.52 -4.84 4.87
N ASP A 41 9.69 -6.12 5.20
CA ASP A 41 8.91 -7.22 4.66
C ASP A 41 7.60 -7.37 5.43
N TYR A 42 6.48 -7.23 4.72
CA TYR A 42 5.16 -7.42 5.30
C TYR A 42 4.65 -8.82 4.96
N TYR A 43 4.46 -9.65 5.98
CA TYR A 43 3.95 -11.01 5.86
C TYR A 43 2.42 -11.01 5.94
N ILE A 44 1.76 -11.09 4.78
CA ILE A 44 0.31 -11.20 4.73
C ILE A 44 -0.04 -12.69 4.75
N LYS A 45 -0.52 -13.16 5.90
CA LYS A 45 -1.00 -14.54 6.10
C LYS A 45 -2.43 -14.67 5.58
N LEU A 46 -2.63 -15.42 4.50
CA LEU A 46 -3.95 -15.72 3.97
C LEU A 46 -4.49 -16.99 4.63
N TYR A 47 -5.70 -16.90 5.17
CA TYR A 47 -6.40 -18.01 5.80
C TYR A 47 -7.60 -18.42 4.94
N ASP A 48 -7.80 -19.73 4.80
CA ASP A 48 -9.03 -20.30 4.29
C ASP A 48 -10.16 -20.20 5.34
N GLU A 49 -11.41 -20.43 4.97
CA GLU A 49 -12.57 -20.28 5.86
C GLU A 49 -12.42 -21.11 7.15
N GLU A 50 -12.00 -22.38 7.03
CA GLU A 50 -11.77 -23.28 8.16
C GLU A 50 -10.65 -22.80 9.08
N LYS A 51 -9.56 -22.31 8.48
CA LYS A 51 -8.38 -21.80 9.19
C LYS A 51 -8.67 -20.47 9.87
N TYR A 52 -9.50 -19.62 9.25
CA TYR A 52 -9.92 -18.35 9.82
C TYR A 52 -10.83 -18.57 11.05
N VAL A 53 -11.71 -19.57 11.01
CA VAL A 53 -12.48 -19.97 12.21
C VAL A 53 -11.55 -20.46 13.32
N ALA A 54 -10.51 -21.22 12.99
CA ALA A 54 -9.49 -21.65 13.97
C ALA A 54 -8.73 -20.46 14.57
N VAL A 55 -8.28 -19.50 13.76
CA VAL A 55 -7.64 -18.25 14.24
C VAL A 55 -8.57 -17.48 15.19
N ARG A 56 -9.85 -17.31 14.84
CA ARG A 56 -10.82 -16.64 15.72
C ARG A 56 -11.10 -17.40 17.01
N LYS A 57 -10.93 -18.72 17.02
CA LYS A 57 -11.01 -19.53 18.26
C LYS A 57 -9.73 -19.35 19.09
N ALA A 58 -8.56 -19.41 18.48
CA ALA A 58 -7.27 -19.18 19.13
C ALA A 58 -7.20 -17.79 19.80
N ILE A 59 -7.62 -16.74 19.09
CA ILE A 59 -7.69 -15.37 19.64
C ILE A 59 -8.63 -15.29 20.86
N ARG A 60 -9.78 -15.98 20.81
CA ARG A 60 -10.72 -16.03 21.95
C ARG A 60 -10.18 -16.81 23.14
N ASN A 61 -9.34 -17.81 22.87
CA ASN A 61 -8.72 -18.64 23.89
C ASN A 61 -7.41 -18.03 24.44
N GLY A 62 -6.96 -16.89 23.91
CA GLY A 62 -5.71 -16.25 24.29
C GLY A 62 -4.45 -16.99 23.80
N GLU A 63 -4.60 -17.87 22.81
CA GLU A 63 -3.50 -18.57 22.15
C GLU A 63 -2.89 -17.70 21.04
N ASP A 64 -1.62 -17.93 20.74
CA ASP A 64 -0.90 -17.17 19.72
C ASP A 64 -1.48 -17.49 18.32
N PRO A 65 -2.06 -16.51 17.59
CA PRO A 65 -2.67 -16.73 16.28
C PRO A 65 -1.68 -17.23 15.23
N ASP A 66 -0.38 -17.11 15.50
CA ASP A 66 0.71 -17.61 14.67
C ASP A 66 0.86 -19.13 14.67
N SER A 67 0.19 -19.82 15.61
CA SER A 67 0.15 -21.29 15.68
C SER A 67 -0.71 -21.93 14.59
N VAL A 68 -1.61 -21.18 13.94
CA VAL A 68 -2.48 -21.70 12.88
C VAL A 68 -1.79 -21.61 11.52
N ASN A 69 -1.57 -22.76 10.87
CA ASN A 69 -0.86 -22.83 9.59
C ASN A 69 -1.61 -22.06 8.48
N PRO A 70 -1.07 -20.95 7.96
CA PRO A 70 -1.72 -20.18 6.89
C PRO A 70 -1.80 -21.01 5.59
N LEU A 71 -2.71 -20.66 4.69
CA LEU A 71 -2.83 -21.33 3.38
C LEU A 71 -1.77 -20.82 2.40
N ALA A 72 -1.51 -19.52 2.41
CA ALA A 72 -0.46 -18.89 1.63
C ALA A 72 0.09 -17.68 2.39
N VAL A 73 1.38 -17.45 2.30
CA VAL A 73 2.04 -16.25 2.83
C VAL A 73 2.50 -15.43 1.64
N VAL A 74 1.90 -14.25 1.47
CA VAL A 74 2.36 -13.29 0.47
C VAL A 74 3.34 -12.36 1.16
N VAL A 75 4.59 -12.38 0.68
CA VAL A 75 5.62 -11.45 1.14
C VAL A 75 5.55 -10.22 0.26
N LEU A 76 5.07 -9.11 0.82
CA LEU A 76 5.16 -7.81 0.16
C LEU A 76 6.43 -7.12 0.64
N ASN A 77 7.44 -7.08 -0.23
CA ASN A 77 8.62 -6.27 0.00
C ASN A 77 8.28 -4.81 -0.36
N ASN A 78 8.22 -3.95 0.65
CA ASN A 78 8.12 -2.51 0.45
C ASN A 78 9.54 -1.91 0.47
N PRO A 79 10.11 -1.49 -0.68
CA PRO A 79 11.49 -1.00 -0.78
C PRO A 79 11.76 0.30 0.01
N GLY A 80 10.80 0.78 0.80
CA GLY A 80 10.94 1.95 1.64
C GLY A 80 10.73 3.22 0.83
N ILE A 81 10.26 4.25 1.51
CA ILE A 81 10.01 5.54 0.89
C ILE A 81 11.24 6.40 1.09
N PHE A 82 11.69 7.04 0.02
CA PHE A 82 12.75 8.02 0.09
C PHE A 82 12.29 9.20 0.95
N LEU A 83 12.81 9.31 2.18
CA LEU A 83 12.44 10.33 3.18
C LEU A 83 13.00 11.73 2.87
N GLY A 84 13.41 11.98 1.62
CA GLY A 84 14.02 13.23 1.20
C GLY A 84 15.47 13.40 1.65
N PRO A 85 16.19 14.36 1.06
CA PRO A 85 17.52 14.72 1.54
C PRO A 85 17.44 15.26 2.97
N TRP A 86 18.39 14.87 3.81
CA TRP A 86 18.47 15.30 5.21
C TRP A 86 18.69 16.81 5.38
N VAL A 87 19.09 17.48 4.30
CA VAL A 87 19.43 18.90 4.28
C VAL A 87 18.55 19.59 3.25
N ASN A 88 17.88 20.67 3.68
CA ASN A 88 17.08 21.51 2.79
C ASN A 88 17.97 22.13 1.70
N SER A 89 17.48 22.15 0.46
CA SER A 89 18.19 22.72 -0.69
C SER A 89 18.56 24.19 -0.48
N GLU A 90 17.75 24.92 0.29
CA GLU A 90 17.99 26.32 0.65
C GLU A 90 19.28 26.51 1.47
N PHE A 91 19.52 25.61 2.43
CA PHE A 91 20.73 25.65 3.25
C PHE A 91 21.97 25.35 2.41
N LEU A 92 21.90 24.37 1.52
CA LEU A 92 22.98 24.04 0.59
C LEU A 92 23.29 25.22 -0.35
N ALA A 93 22.27 25.86 -0.90
CA ALA A 93 22.42 27.03 -1.78
C ALA A 93 23.07 28.22 -1.05
N ALA A 94 22.64 28.52 0.17
CA ALA A 94 23.23 29.58 0.98
C ALA A 94 24.69 29.31 1.32
N LEU A 95 25.04 28.07 1.68
CA LEU A 95 26.43 27.67 1.94
C LEU A 95 27.33 27.85 0.72
N LEU A 96 26.86 27.44 -0.46
CA LEU A 96 27.59 27.61 -1.71
C LEU A 96 27.80 29.08 -2.06
N ALA A 97 26.77 29.92 -1.87
CA ALA A 97 26.87 31.36 -2.12
C ALA A 97 27.92 32.03 -1.21
N ILE A 98 27.97 31.64 0.07
CA ILE A 98 28.97 32.13 1.03
C ILE A 98 30.37 31.65 0.62
N LEU A 99 30.55 30.38 0.29
CA LEU A 99 31.84 29.82 -0.13
C LEU A 99 32.39 30.51 -1.38
N VAL A 100 31.55 30.70 -2.40
CA VAL A 100 31.92 31.39 -3.64
C VAL A 100 32.31 32.83 -3.33
N SER A 101 31.50 33.54 -2.56
CA SER A 101 31.79 34.93 -2.17
C SER A 101 33.11 35.03 -1.40
N TYR A 102 33.33 34.16 -0.41
CA TYR A 102 34.56 34.12 0.38
C TYR A 102 35.80 33.84 -0.49
N SER A 103 35.72 32.89 -1.42
CA SER A 103 36.81 32.60 -2.36
C SER A 103 37.16 33.79 -3.26
N ALA A 104 36.15 34.50 -3.77
CA ALA A 104 36.34 35.69 -4.59
C ALA A 104 37.02 36.82 -3.79
N PHE A 105 36.57 37.06 -2.55
CA PHE A 105 37.20 38.05 -1.69
C PHE A 105 38.62 37.65 -1.29
N SER A 106 38.86 36.38 -0.94
CA SER A 106 40.19 35.88 -0.59
C SER A 106 41.19 36.04 -1.75
N ALA A 107 40.76 35.75 -2.98
CA ALA A 107 41.59 35.97 -4.18
C ALA A 107 41.93 37.46 -4.38
N LYS A 108 40.96 38.37 -4.17
CA LYS A 108 41.20 39.81 -4.22
C LYS A 108 42.22 40.25 -3.16
N TYR A 109 42.10 39.77 -1.92
CA TYR A 109 43.02 40.15 -0.84
C TYR A 109 44.46 39.67 -1.09
N LYS A 110 44.64 38.51 -1.75
CA LYS A 110 45.97 38.02 -2.15
C LYS A 110 46.66 38.85 -3.24
N LEU A 111 45.90 39.64 -4.01
CA LEU A 111 46.44 40.52 -5.05
C LEU A 111 46.75 41.94 -4.53
N LEU A 112 46.30 42.27 -3.32
CA LEU A 112 46.49 43.57 -2.67
C LEU A 112 47.58 43.54 -1.59
N ALA A 113 48.21 42.38 -1.37
CA ALA A 113 49.38 42.15 -0.53
C ALA A 113 50.61 41.89 -1.40
#